data_AF-K9KEI9-F1
#
_entry.id   AF-K9KEI9-F1
#
_cell.length_a   1.000
_cell.length_b   1.000
_cell.length_c   1.000
_cell.angle_alpha   90.00
_cell.angle_beta   90.00
_cell.angle_gamma   90.00
#
_symmetry.space_group_name_H-M   'P 1'
#
loop_
_entity.id
_entity.type
_entity.pdbx_description
1 polymer ?
#
loop_
_entity_poly.entity_id
_entity_poly.type
_entity_poly.pdbx_seq_one_letter_code
_entity_poly.pdbx_strand_id
1 'polypeptide(L)' 'SKYRVMNKDQWYNVLEFSRTVHADLSNYDEDGAWPVLLDEFVEWQKVRQTS' A
#
# COMPACT_ATOMS: atom_id res chain seq x y z
N SER A 1 3.71 10.19 -15.57
CA SER A 1 4.72 9.24 -15.06
C SER A 1 4.99 9.52 -13.58
N LYS A 2 4.04 9.25 -12.68
CA LYS A 2 4.17 9.63 -11.25
C LYS A 2 5.20 8.78 -10.49
N TYR A 3 5.40 7.51 -10.88
CA TYR A 3 6.43 6.64 -10.33
C TYR A 3 7.18 5.96 -11.48
N ARG A 4 8.43 6.37 -11.74
CA ARG A 4 9.29 5.79 -12.80
C ARG A 4 10.42 4.93 -12.24
N VAL A 5 10.73 5.10 -10.96
CA VAL A 5 11.82 4.41 -10.27
C VAL A 5 11.29 4.08 -8.88
N MET A 6 11.52 2.84 -8.46
CA MET A 6 11.26 2.41 -7.09
C MET A 6 12.61 2.19 -6.41
N ASN A 7 12.79 2.81 -5.24
CA ASN A 7 14.01 2.58 -4.45
C ASN A 7 13.90 1.24 -3.70
N LYS A 8 15.02 0.77 -3.15
CA LYS A 8 15.08 -0.54 -2.47
C LYS A 8 14.16 -0.59 -1.25
N ASP A 9 14.08 0.50 -0.49
CA ASP A 9 13.27 0.59 0.73
C ASP A 9 11.77 0.53 0.41
N GLN A 10 11.33 1.18 -0.66
CA GLN A 10 9.95 1.09 -1.16
C GLN A 10 9.61 -0.34 -1.57
N TRP A 11 10.53 -1.04 -2.25
CA TRP A 11 10.31 -2.44 -2.63
C TRP A 11 10.21 -3.37 -1.41
N TYR A 12 11.04 -3.15 -0.38
CA TYR A 12 10.92 -3.90 0.88
C TYR A 12 9.59 -3.62 1.58
N ASN A 13 9.15 -2.36 1.63
CA ASN A 13 7.86 -2.01 2.20
C ASN A 13 6.70 -2.67 1.45
N VAL A 14 6.76 -2.77 0.11
CA VAL A 14 5.74 -3.50 -0.67
C VAL A 14 5.70 -4.99 -0.29
N LEU A 15 6.87 -5.61 -0.11
CA LEU A 15 6.95 -7.01 0.32
C LEU A 15 6.39 -7.18 1.74
N GLU A 16 6.75 -6.30 2.66
CA GLU A 16 6.26 -6.34 4.03
C GLU A 16 4.75 -6.11 4.10
N PHE A 17 4.23 -5.13 3.36
CA PHE A 17 2.81 -4.88 3.19
C PHE A 17 2.08 -6.15 2.73
N SER A 18 2.60 -6.85 1.71
CA SER A 18 1.96 -8.08 1.20
C SER A 18 1.90 -9.23 2.21
N ARG A 19 2.74 -9.20 3.24
CA ARG A 19 2.83 -10.24 4.28
C ARG A 19 2.12 -9.86 5.56
N THR A 20 2.01 -8.58 5.85
CA THR A 20 1.49 -8.04 7.12
C THR A 20 0.06 -7.53 6.97
N VAL A 21 -0.27 -6.93 5.84
CA VAL A 21 -1.60 -6.39 5.56
C VAL A 21 -2.47 -7.46 4.93
N HIS A 22 -3.67 -7.60 5.46
CA HIS A 22 -4.66 -8.54 4.95
C HIS A 22 -5.17 -8.11 3.58
N ALA A 23 -5.64 -9.08 2.78
CA ALA A 23 -6.16 -8.81 1.44
C ALA A 23 -7.43 -7.93 1.44
N ASP A 24 -8.18 -7.92 2.55
CA ASP A 24 -9.33 -7.06 2.77
C ASP A 24 -8.95 -5.66 3.30
N LEU A 25 -7.65 -5.41 3.52
CA LEU A 25 -7.10 -4.18 4.07
C LEU A 25 -7.65 -3.83 5.47
N SER A 26 -8.19 -4.80 6.20
CA SER A 26 -8.88 -4.57 7.48
C SER A 26 -7.93 -4.09 8.59
N ASN A 27 -6.65 -4.46 8.49
CA ASN A 27 -5.61 -4.16 9.47
C ASN A 27 -4.59 -3.14 8.93
N TYR A 28 -4.90 -2.45 7.83
CA TYR A 28 -4.06 -1.39 7.33
C TYR A 28 -4.14 -0.15 8.24
N ASP A 29 -2.98 0.36 8.65
CA ASP A 29 -2.84 1.60 9.42
C ASP A 29 -2.41 2.74 8.49
N GLU A 30 -3.31 3.71 8.30
CA GLU A 30 -3.10 4.89 7.45
C GLU A 30 -2.21 5.96 8.08
N ASP A 31 -2.05 5.92 9.41
CA ASP A 31 -1.07 6.75 10.13
C ASP A 31 0.29 6.04 10.24
N GLY A 32 0.42 4.85 9.64
CA GLY A 32 1.63 4.05 9.60
C GLY A 32 2.76 4.66 8.77
N ALA A 33 3.99 4.20 8.98
CA ALA A 33 5.17 4.71 8.25
C ALA A 33 5.29 4.15 6.81
N TRP A 34 4.18 3.76 6.19
CA TRP A 34 4.18 3.19 4.85
C TRP A 34 4.51 4.25 3.79
N PRO A 35 5.15 3.88 2.68
CA PRO A 35 5.28 4.77 1.54
C PRO A 35 3.92 5.20 1.01
N VAL A 36 3.79 6.48 0.66
CA VAL A 36 2.58 7.08 0.04
C VAL A 36 2.04 6.29 -1.15
N LEU A 37 2.90 5.58 -1.89
CA LEU A 37 2.50 4.66 -2.95
C LEU A 37 1.50 3.59 -2.48
N LEU A 38 1.71 3.04 -1.28
CA LEU A 38 0.85 2.02 -0.68
C LEU A 38 -0.44 2.65 -0.15
N ASP A 39 -0.38 3.85 0.43
CA ASP A 39 -1.59 4.59 0.83
C ASP A 39 -2.53 4.81 -0.37
N GLU A 40 -1.99 5.31 -1.48
CA GLU A 40 -2.73 5.50 -2.74
C GLU A 40 -3.31 4.18 -3.27
N PHE A 41 -2.59 3.06 -3.11
CA PHE A 41 -3.07 1.74 -3.51
C PHE A 41 -4.24 1.24 -2.65
N VAL A 42 -4.13 1.41 -1.32
CA VAL A 42 -5.17 1.03 -0.35
C VAL A 42 -6.44 1.84 -0.61
N GLU A 43 -6.32 3.15 -0.80
CA GLU A 43 -7.45 4.03 -1.13
C GLU A 43 -8.14 3.56 -2.41
N TRP A 44 -7.36 3.30 -3.47
CA TRP A 44 -7.88 2.81 -4.75
C TRP A 44 -8.59 1.46 -4.61
N GLN A 45 -8.06 0.53 -3.83
CA GLN A 45 -8.66 -0.78 -3.62
C GLN A 45 -9.95 -0.68 -2.80
N LYS A 46 -9.99 0.15 -1.74
CA LYS A 46 -11.19 0.38 -0.92
C LYS A 46 -12.36 0.89 -1.79
N VAL A 47 -12.11 1.85 -2.68
CA VAL A 47 -13.12 2.35 -3.63
C VAL A 47 -13.70 1.24 -4.49
N ARG A 48 -12.86 0.29 -4.94
CA ARG A 48 -13.28 -0.83 -5.79
C ARG A 48 -14.03 -1.94 -5.05
N GLN A 49 -13.80 -2.11 -3.75
CA GLN A 49 -14.54 -3.11 -2.95
C GLN A 49 -15.93 -2.60 -2.53
N THR A 50 -16.14 -1.29 -2.49
CA THR A 50 -17.42 -0.66 -2.17
C THR A 50 -18.38 -0.55 -3.39
N SER A 51 -17.97 -1.01 -4.58
CA SER A 51 -18.82 -1.10 -5.78
C SER A 51 -19.33 -2.52 -6.01
#